data_AF-A0AA36MWN2-F1
#
_entry.id   AF-A0AA36MWN2-F1
#
_cell.length_a   1.000
_cell.length_b   1.000
_cell.length_c   1.000
_cell.angle_alpha   90.00
_cell.angle_beta   90.00
_cell.angle_gamma   90.00
#
_symmetry.space_group_name_H-M   'P 1'
#
loop_
_entity.id
_entity.type
_entity.pdbx_description
1 polymer ?
#
loop_
_entity_poly.entity_id
_entity_poly.type
_entity_poly.pdbx_seq_one_letter_code
_entity_poly.pdbx_strand_id
1 'polypeptide(L)'
;MRFQRWDRALKVCMDKTGAKNRWDSDPMILNQEAHELPPDKQRLALDFAEEAPADLKAKLAPMWKFCFVQWHIYDAGLEAEEKGTPLAATFQDPDLLADVESLRVLSDSGDLDQAATTEEWTWKMLHPLPEAGSMQWNDEVAADVIHTGKEERHEGVIAFNEEHFDKAFWHFYQGQKLLAGAPGGGPVAKLRSELLKNKSAAALRLGLARVALGAANAALGINQKDDKAWYRKSCALEALKRDAEARQALAKAGLSPPPVVAARKPRAKSRSKVKDLKELDPLLLPVFEELVFVEVGFDSILAVDLVRHLQAELPGTLSLSLIYDCPTVGDAISELLLKINARKGDYLRRKLASSLWRAMTEILGKDPLKQRSKAQQRHLLTEIQALDILSDLQEAYEDPQFLKVSREVARQAGFDQRSFLVKLRPRALERQKPLLRRLGYPADFAGMRDLEAAVIHAAKSTKVREKLKAVRVALQGGENGMWTINVEQNPVWSDSSSMQLRAVFTKSDPFGAAHINTNAVSVH
;
A
#
# COMPACT_ATOMS: atom_id res chain seq x y z
N MET A 1 -9.65 32.02 14.96
CA MET A 1 -8.34 32.55 14.50
C MET A 1 -8.39 32.67 12.99
N ARG A 2 -7.76 33.69 12.39
CA ARG A 2 -7.59 33.78 10.93
C ARG A 2 -6.19 33.30 10.58
N PHE A 3 -6.09 32.35 9.65
CA PHE A 3 -4.81 31.89 9.10
C PHE A 3 -4.43 32.80 7.93
N GLN A 4 -3.35 33.56 8.07
CA GLN A 4 -3.01 34.62 7.13
C GLN A 4 -2.60 34.08 5.75
N ARG A 5 -1.87 32.94 5.72
CA ARG A 5 -1.54 32.28 4.45
C ARG A 5 -2.76 31.64 3.81
N TRP A 6 -3.66 31.05 4.59
CA TRP A 6 -4.87 30.43 4.04
C TRP A 6 -5.86 31.46 3.51
N ASP A 7 -6.03 32.59 4.20
CA ASP A 7 -6.83 33.71 3.70
C ASP A 7 -6.26 34.28 2.40
N ARG A 8 -4.92 34.35 2.27
CA ARG A 8 -4.26 34.74 1.01
C ARG A 8 -4.47 33.70 -0.09
N ALA A 9 -4.30 32.42 0.22
CA ALA A 9 -4.56 31.33 -0.73
C ALA A 9 -6.01 31.34 -1.22
N LEU A 10 -6.98 31.44 -0.30
CA LEU A 10 -8.41 31.54 -0.62
C LEU A 10 -8.73 32.80 -1.45
N LYS A 11 -8.12 33.94 -1.14
CA LYS A 11 -8.27 35.15 -1.98
C LYS A 11 -7.75 34.93 -3.39
N VAL A 12 -6.59 34.31 -3.55
CA VAL A 12 -6.03 33.95 -4.86
C VAL A 12 -6.95 32.95 -5.59
N CYS A 13 -7.51 31.96 -4.89
CA CYS A 13 -8.52 31.02 -5.41
C CYS A 13 -9.80 31.70 -5.89
N MET A 14 -10.28 32.71 -5.16
CA MET A 14 -11.52 33.40 -5.48
C MET A 14 -11.34 34.53 -6.51
N ASP A 15 -10.12 35.00 -6.73
CA ASP A 15 -9.81 36.04 -7.69
C ASP A 15 -9.79 35.46 -9.13
N LYS A 16 -10.93 35.56 -9.83
CA LYS A 16 -11.15 34.99 -11.18
C LYS A 16 -10.40 35.73 -12.30
N THR A 17 -9.39 36.52 -11.98
CA THR A 17 -8.78 37.51 -12.88
C THR A 17 -7.78 36.94 -13.91
N GLY A 18 -7.85 35.63 -14.18
CA GLY A 18 -7.35 35.05 -15.44
C GLY A 18 -6.02 34.30 -15.37
N ALA A 19 -5.41 34.15 -14.21
CA ALA A 19 -4.35 33.16 -14.00
C ALA A 19 -5.00 31.79 -13.75
N LYS A 20 -4.59 30.75 -14.49
CA LYS A 20 -4.97 29.36 -14.18
C LYS A 20 -4.63 29.10 -12.72
N ASN A 21 -5.64 29.02 -11.88
CA ASN A 21 -5.39 28.73 -10.49
C ASN A 21 -5.16 27.23 -10.35
N ARG A 22 -4.25 26.84 -9.44
CA ARG A 22 -4.06 25.44 -9.03
C ARG A 22 -5.38 24.78 -8.62
N TRP A 23 -6.39 25.58 -8.26
CA TRP A 23 -7.67 25.19 -7.69
C TRP A 23 -8.89 25.49 -8.58
N ASP A 24 -8.70 25.74 -9.88
CA ASP A 24 -9.78 26.07 -10.84
C ASP A 24 -10.84 24.96 -11.04
N SER A 25 -10.64 23.77 -10.46
CA SER A 25 -11.53 22.62 -10.60
C SER A 25 -12.22 22.26 -9.29
N ASP A 26 -13.52 22.53 -9.25
CA ASP A 26 -14.52 22.01 -8.30
C ASP A 26 -14.32 22.36 -6.80
N PRO A 27 -15.17 23.23 -6.22
CA PRO A 27 -15.19 23.52 -4.79
C PRO A 27 -15.32 22.29 -3.88
N MET A 28 -15.91 21.18 -4.35
CA MET A 28 -15.95 19.93 -3.60
C MET A 28 -14.58 19.25 -3.50
N ILE A 29 -13.76 19.33 -4.56
CA ILE A 29 -12.37 18.82 -4.54
C ILE A 29 -11.53 19.66 -3.58
N LEU A 30 -11.75 20.98 -3.55
CA LEU A 30 -11.12 21.86 -2.57
C LEU A 30 -11.48 21.47 -1.13
N ASN A 31 -12.76 21.15 -0.88
CA ASN A 31 -13.21 20.73 0.45
C ASN A 31 -12.62 19.35 0.83
N GLN A 32 -12.58 18.39 -0.10
CA GLN A 32 -11.95 17.08 0.13
C GLN A 32 -10.43 17.18 0.33
N GLU A 33 -9.71 17.91 -0.54
CA GLU A 33 -8.26 18.15 -0.38
C GLU A 33 -7.95 18.97 0.89
N ALA A 34 -8.85 19.86 1.31
CA ALA A 34 -8.71 20.58 2.58
C ALA A 34 -8.82 19.64 3.79
N HIS A 35 -9.60 18.55 3.68
CA HIS A 35 -9.73 17.56 4.75
C HIS A 35 -8.62 16.49 4.74
N GLU A 36 -8.05 16.18 3.57
CA GLU A 36 -7.00 15.17 3.44
C GLU A 36 -5.88 15.61 2.48
N LEU A 37 -4.64 15.67 2.99
CA LEU A 37 -3.45 15.84 2.15
C LEU A 37 -3.09 14.47 1.54
N PRO A 38 -3.03 14.31 0.20
CA PRO A 38 -2.66 13.02 -0.40
C PRO A 38 -1.30 12.52 0.09
N PRO A 39 -1.08 11.19 0.27
CA PRO A 39 0.15 10.65 0.86
C PRO A 39 1.45 11.14 0.22
N ASP A 40 1.48 11.30 -1.11
CA ASP A 40 2.64 11.84 -1.82
C ASP A 40 2.94 13.30 -1.46
N LYS A 41 1.90 14.11 -1.21
CA LYS A 41 2.05 15.49 -0.73
C LYS A 41 2.45 15.50 0.75
N GLN A 42 1.94 14.59 1.59
CA GLN A 42 2.38 14.43 2.99
C GLN A 42 3.89 14.12 3.07
N ARG A 43 4.36 13.18 2.23
CA ARG A 43 5.78 12.84 2.09
C ARG A 43 6.60 14.06 1.67
N LEU A 44 6.14 14.83 0.69
CA LEU A 44 6.86 16.03 0.27
C LEU A 44 6.90 17.10 1.37
N ALA A 45 5.79 17.29 2.10
CA ALA A 45 5.74 18.20 3.26
C ALA A 45 6.77 17.81 4.34
N LEU A 46 6.87 16.50 4.62
CA LEU A 46 7.85 15.96 5.54
C LEU A 46 9.29 16.13 5.04
N ASP A 47 9.52 15.98 3.73
CA ASP A 47 10.83 16.25 3.13
C ASP A 47 11.22 17.73 3.25
N PHE A 48 10.28 18.66 3.05
CA PHE A 48 10.51 20.08 3.28
C PHE A 48 10.79 20.39 4.75
N ALA A 49 10.04 19.77 5.67
CA ALA A 49 10.24 19.95 7.09
C ALA A 49 11.66 19.56 7.55
N GLU A 50 12.40 18.73 6.81
CA GLU A 50 13.77 18.36 7.18
C GLU A 50 14.75 19.55 7.16
N GLU A 51 14.51 20.58 6.35
CA GLU A 51 15.32 21.81 6.34
C GLU A 51 14.77 22.89 7.28
N ALA A 52 13.68 22.60 8.01
CA ALA A 52 13.15 23.51 9.01
C ALA A 52 14.14 23.68 10.18
N PRO A 53 14.26 24.90 10.72
CA PRO A 53 15.08 25.14 11.91
C PRO A 53 14.51 24.38 13.12
N ALA A 54 15.38 24.06 14.08
CA ALA A 54 15.08 23.11 15.15
C ALA A 54 13.92 23.56 16.05
N ASP A 55 13.78 24.86 16.27
CA ASP A 55 12.66 25.48 16.99
C ASP A 55 11.32 25.25 16.26
N LEU A 56 11.29 25.42 14.94
CA LEU A 56 10.10 25.14 14.15
C LEU A 56 9.77 23.64 14.15
N LYS A 57 10.77 22.76 13.98
CA LYS A 57 10.55 21.30 14.07
C LYS A 57 9.95 20.90 15.42
N ALA A 58 10.46 21.46 16.52
CA ALA A 58 9.95 21.18 17.86
C ALA A 58 8.48 21.61 18.02
N LYS A 59 8.08 22.75 17.43
CA LYS A 59 6.68 23.20 17.40
C LYS A 59 5.81 22.29 16.52
N LEU A 60 6.30 21.88 15.35
CA LEU A 60 5.55 21.05 14.40
C LEU A 60 5.33 19.63 14.91
N ALA A 61 6.28 19.05 15.63
CA ALA A 61 6.26 17.65 16.05
C ALA A 61 4.95 17.18 16.72
N PRO A 62 4.42 17.84 17.76
CA PRO A 62 3.15 17.43 18.39
C PRO A 62 1.93 17.62 17.47
N MET A 63 2.02 18.51 16.48
CA MET A 63 0.92 18.88 15.60
C MET A 63 0.94 18.17 14.25
N TRP A 64 2.02 17.46 13.90
CA TRP A 64 2.20 16.85 12.58
C TRP A 64 1.11 15.83 12.22
N LYS A 65 0.35 15.39 13.24
CA LYS A 65 -0.83 14.54 13.13
C LYS A 65 -2.02 15.15 12.39
N PHE A 66 -2.00 16.46 12.20
CA PHE A 66 -3.09 17.20 11.55
C PHE A 66 -2.71 17.56 10.11
N CYS A 67 -3.51 17.13 9.13
CA CYS A 67 -3.31 17.44 7.71
C CYS A 67 -3.11 18.95 7.45
N PHE A 68 -3.80 19.82 8.17
CA PHE A 68 -3.67 21.27 8.04
C PHE A 68 -2.24 21.76 8.30
N VAL A 69 -1.55 21.19 9.29
CA VAL A 69 -0.16 21.55 9.60
C VAL A 69 0.75 21.14 8.45
N GLN A 70 0.52 19.97 7.88
CA GLN A 70 1.29 19.46 6.75
C GLN A 70 1.06 20.31 5.49
N TRP A 71 -0.16 20.79 5.25
CA TRP A 71 -0.47 21.72 4.16
C TRP A 71 0.34 23.02 4.25
N HIS A 72 0.44 23.62 5.44
CA HIS A 72 1.21 24.87 5.60
C HIS A 72 2.70 24.68 5.26
N ILE A 73 3.29 23.56 5.67
CA ILE A 73 4.68 23.25 5.34
C ILE A 73 4.85 22.86 3.87
N TYR A 74 3.90 22.13 3.31
CA TYR A 74 3.88 21.79 1.89
C TYR A 74 3.85 23.03 1.01
N ASP A 75 2.93 23.97 1.28
CA ASP A 75 2.77 25.18 0.48
C ASP A 75 3.96 26.13 0.65
N ALA A 76 4.49 26.28 1.87
CA ALA A 76 5.73 27.03 2.10
C ALA A 76 6.91 26.43 1.34
N GLY A 77 7.00 25.10 1.26
CA GLY A 77 8.05 24.45 0.52
C GLY A 77 7.92 24.58 -1.00
N LEU A 78 6.70 24.51 -1.55
CA LEU A 78 6.46 24.79 -2.96
C LEU A 78 6.78 26.24 -3.32
N GLU A 79 6.38 27.18 -2.48
CA GLU A 79 6.68 28.61 -2.66
C GLU A 79 8.19 28.85 -2.69
N ALA A 80 8.94 28.19 -1.80
CA ALA A 80 10.40 28.26 -1.79
C ALA A 80 11.02 27.71 -3.09
N GLU A 81 10.53 26.57 -3.58
CA GLU A 81 10.99 25.97 -4.84
C GLU A 81 10.67 26.84 -6.05
N GLU A 82 9.47 27.43 -6.11
CA GLU A 82 9.04 28.33 -7.18
C GLU A 82 9.89 29.61 -7.22
N LYS A 83 10.15 30.21 -6.05
CA LYS A 83 10.98 31.41 -5.93
C LYS A 83 12.48 31.13 -6.01
N GLY A 84 12.90 29.86 -5.93
CA GLY A 84 14.30 29.48 -5.79
C GLY A 84 14.95 29.97 -4.49
N THR A 85 14.17 30.21 -3.44
CA THR A 85 14.67 30.64 -2.13
C THR A 85 15.01 29.41 -1.27
N PRO A 86 16.03 29.49 -0.39
CA PRO A 86 16.29 28.43 0.57
C PRO A 86 15.06 28.18 1.46
N LEU A 87 14.73 26.91 1.71
CA LEU A 87 13.60 26.53 2.58
C LEU A 87 13.74 27.14 3.98
N ALA A 88 14.95 27.10 4.54
CA ALA A 88 15.25 27.69 5.84
C ALA A 88 14.89 29.18 5.93
N ALA A 89 15.04 29.95 4.84
CA ALA A 89 14.65 31.36 4.80
C ALA A 89 13.12 31.51 4.71
N THR A 90 12.47 30.66 3.92
CA THR A 90 11.01 30.66 3.76
C THR A 90 10.30 30.25 5.06
N PHE A 91 10.91 29.37 5.86
CA PHE A 91 10.40 28.98 7.17
C PHE A 91 10.56 30.04 8.27
N GLN A 92 11.28 31.14 7.98
CA GLN A 92 11.36 32.33 8.83
C GLN A 92 10.32 33.40 8.45
N ASP A 93 9.43 33.11 7.50
CA ASP A 93 8.30 33.97 7.15
C ASP A 93 7.43 34.24 8.40
N PRO A 94 7.27 35.51 8.83
CA PRO A 94 6.51 35.84 10.04
C PRO A 94 5.06 35.36 9.96
N ASP A 95 4.48 35.33 8.76
CA ASP A 95 3.09 34.91 8.57
C ASP A 95 2.94 33.39 8.75
N LEU A 96 3.89 32.60 8.23
CA LEU A 96 3.93 31.16 8.48
C LEU A 96 4.13 30.85 9.96
N LEU A 97 5.03 31.58 10.63
CA LEU A 97 5.29 31.39 12.06
C LEU A 97 4.04 31.74 12.90
N ALA A 98 3.31 32.79 12.53
CA ALA A 98 2.05 33.16 13.17
C ALA A 98 0.94 32.11 12.95
N ASP A 99 0.85 31.53 11.74
CA ASP A 99 -0.09 30.46 11.43
C ASP A 99 0.25 29.18 12.22
N VAL A 100 1.53 28.78 12.29
CA VAL A 100 2.01 27.64 13.08
C VAL A 100 1.74 27.84 14.57
N GLU A 101 1.95 29.06 15.09
CA GLU A 101 1.65 29.39 16.48
C GLU A 101 0.14 29.31 16.77
N SER A 102 -0.70 29.78 15.84
CA SER A 102 -2.15 29.65 15.95
C SER A 102 -2.60 28.19 15.95
N LEU A 103 -2.02 27.35 15.10
CA LEU A 103 -2.26 25.90 15.09
C LEU A 103 -1.81 25.24 16.39
N ARG A 104 -0.71 25.71 17.01
CA ARG A 104 -0.24 25.22 18.30
C ARG A 104 -1.25 25.49 19.41
N VAL A 105 -1.78 26.70 19.48
CA VAL A 105 -2.81 27.04 20.47
C VAL A 105 -4.06 26.16 20.31
N LEU A 106 -4.49 25.88 19.08
CA LEU A 106 -5.62 24.98 18.80
C LEU A 106 -5.32 23.50 19.12
N SER A 107 -4.07 23.07 18.91
CA SER A 107 -3.62 21.73 19.31
C SER A 107 -3.61 21.60 20.83
N ASP A 108 -3.10 22.60 21.54
CA ASP A 108 -2.97 22.59 22.99
C ASP A 108 -4.34 22.70 23.70
N SER A 109 -5.36 23.30 23.06
CA SER A 109 -6.75 23.31 23.56
C SER A 109 -7.49 21.99 23.33
N GLY A 110 -6.95 21.07 22.52
CA GLY A 110 -7.61 19.82 22.12
C GLY A 110 -8.64 20.01 20.99
N ASP A 111 -8.81 21.22 20.46
CA ASP A 111 -9.80 21.51 19.40
C ASP A 111 -9.48 20.76 18.09
N LEU A 112 -8.22 20.36 17.89
CA LEU A 112 -7.78 19.62 16.70
C LEU A 112 -7.88 18.10 16.84
N ASP A 113 -8.14 17.52 18.02
CA ASP A 113 -8.01 16.07 18.22
C ASP A 113 -9.00 15.23 17.40
N GLN A 114 -10.13 15.81 16.99
CA GLN A 114 -11.09 15.16 16.08
C GLN A 114 -10.61 15.12 14.61
N ALA A 115 -9.56 15.86 14.27
CA ALA A 115 -9.06 16.05 12.90
C ALA A 115 -7.74 15.30 12.61
N ALA A 116 -7.35 14.33 13.44
CA ALA A 116 -6.16 13.51 13.21
C ALA A 116 -6.40 12.51 12.06
N THR A 117 -5.75 12.71 10.92
CA THR A 117 -6.01 11.95 9.67
C THR A 117 -4.77 11.34 9.03
N THR A 118 -3.61 11.46 9.68
CA THR A 118 -2.33 11.10 9.06
C THR A 118 -1.73 9.83 9.68
N GLU A 119 -0.72 9.25 9.05
CA GLU A 119 -0.16 7.99 9.53
C GLU A 119 0.78 8.23 10.73
N GLU A 120 0.58 7.48 11.82
CA GLU A 120 1.26 7.68 13.12
C GLU A 120 2.79 7.76 13.01
N TRP A 121 3.39 7.04 12.05
CA TRP A 121 4.84 7.02 11.87
C TRP A 121 5.40 8.35 11.37
N THR A 122 4.65 9.10 10.55
CA THR A 122 5.11 10.39 10.01
C THR A 122 5.30 11.42 11.13
N TRP A 123 4.50 11.35 12.19
CA TRP A 123 4.52 12.34 13.27
C TRP A 123 5.73 12.14 14.18
N LYS A 124 6.09 10.88 14.46
CA LYS A 124 7.22 10.64 15.36
C LYS A 124 8.57 10.98 14.73
N MET A 125 8.63 11.23 13.43
CA MET A 125 9.83 11.66 12.73
C MET A 125 10.29 13.07 13.06
N LEU A 126 9.35 13.95 13.42
CA LEU A 126 9.69 15.33 13.80
C LEU A 126 10.06 15.46 15.27
N HIS A 127 9.83 14.43 16.09
CA HIS A 127 10.30 14.47 17.46
C HIS A 127 11.82 14.63 17.50
N PRO A 128 12.32 15.56 18.32
CA PRO A 128 13.76 15.72 18.48
C PRO A 128 14.36 14.39 18.97
N LEU A 129 15.48 14.03 18.38
CA LEU A 129 16.26 12.90 18.86
C LEU A 129 16.85 13.26 20.23
N PRO A 130 16.92 12.31 21.18
CA PRO A 130 17.63 12.51 22.43
C PRO A 130 19.05 13.05 22.19
N GLU A 131 19.48 14.01 23.02
CA GLU A 131 20.84 14.55 22.95
C GLU A 131 21.88 13.48 23.27
N ALA A 132 23.00 13.48 22.54
CA ALA A 132 24.06 12.51 22.78
C ALA A 132 24.59 12.67 24.23
N GLY A 133 24.58 11.58 25.00
CA GLY A 133 24.97 11.58 26.41
C GLY A 133 23.82 11.83 27.40
N SER A 134 22.58 12.05 26.93
CA SER A 134 21.42 12.21 27.83
C SER A 134 21.01 10.90 28.51
N MET A 135 21.45 9.75 28.00
CA MET A 135 21.12 8.42 28.52
C MET A 135 22.20 7.96 29.50
N GLN A 136 21.80 7.48 30.69
CA GLN A 136 22.72 6.82 31.60
C GLN A 136 23.24 5.53 30.94
N TRP A 137 24.49 5.56 30.50
CA TRP A 137 25.08 4.50 29.70
C TRP A 137 25.95 3.59 30.58
N ASN A 138 25.43 2.40 30.91
CA ASN A 138 26.17 1.32 31.56
C ASN A 138 26.19 0.08 30.64
N ASP A 139 26.97 -0.96 30.99
CA ASP A 139 27.16 -2.12 30.11
C ASP A 139 25.86 -2.92 29.86
N GLU A 140 24.97 -2.98 30.84
CA GLU A 140 23.67 -3.66 30.72
C GLU A 140 22.75 -2.91 29.74
N VAL A 141 22.55 -1.61 29.98
CA VAL A 141 21.77 -0.72 29.10
C VAL A 141 22.37 -0.69 27.69
N ALA A 142 23.69 -0.69 27.58
CA ALA A 142 24.38 -0.73 26.30
C ALA A 142 24.04 -2.01 25.52
N ALA A 143 24.10 -3.17 26.18
CA ALA A 143 23.78 -4.45 25.56
C ALA A 143 22.33 -4.50 25.05
N ASP A 144 21.38 -4.07 25.88
CA ASP A 144 19.95 -4.06 25.54
C ASP A 144 19.65 -3.09 24.39
N VAL A 145 20.13 -1.85 24.47
CA VAL A 145 19.90 -0.85 23.41
C VAL A 145 20.55 -1.25 22.09
N ILE A 146 21.74 -1.86 22.13
CA ILE A 146 22.38 -2.40 20.92
C ILE A 146 21.60 -3.58 20.36
N HIS A 147 21.04 -4.45 21.22
CA HIS A 147 20.22 -5.58 20.80
C HIS A 147 18.96 -5.10 20.09
N THR A 148 18.15 -4.25 20.73
CA THR A 148 16.94 -3.69 20.12
C THR A 148 17.26 -2.89 18.86
N GLY A 149 18.35 -2.13 18.84
CA GLY A 149 18.79 -1.43 17.63
C GLY A 149 19.15 -2.36 16.46
N LYS A 150 19.66 -3.57 16.73
CA LYS A 150 19.92 -4.60 15.71
C LYS A 150 18.63 -5.25 15.22
N GLU A 151 17.67 -5.48 16.10
CA GLU A 151 16.33 -6.00 15.75
C GLU A 151 15.60 -5.02 14.83
N GLU A 152 15.53 -3.73 15.21
CA GLU A 152 14.94 -2.68 14.38
C GLU A 152 15.63 -2.61 13.01
N ARG A 153 16.96 -2.73 12.97
CA ARG A 153 17.67 -2.81 11.70
C ARG A 153 17.25 -4.05 10.88
N HIS A 154 17.09 -5.21 11.51
CA HIS A 154 16.73 -6.46 10.84
C HIS A 154 15.32 -6.37 10.24
N GLU A 155 14.33 -5.97 11.04
CA GLU A 155 12.94 -5.76 10.60
C GLU A 155 12.85 -4.73 9.48
N GLY A 156 13.62 -3.64 9.58
CA GLY A 156 13.71 -2.64 8.52
C GLY A 156 14.28 -3.21 7.21
N VAL A 157 15.24 -4.13 7.27
CA VAL A 157 15.78 -4.80 6.07
C VAL A 157 14.77 -5.77 5.45
N ILE A 158 14.04 -6.52 6.27
CA ILE A 158 12.95 -7.39 5.79
C ILE A 158 11.91 -6.54 5.07
N ALA A 159 11.39 -5.49 5.71
CA ALA A 159 10.41 -4.59 5.12
C ALA A 159 10.92 -3.93 3.83
N PHE A 160 12.21 -3.58 3.76
CA PHE A 160 12.80 -3.00 2.56
C PHE A 160 12.82 -3.98 1.39
N ASN A 161 13.13 -5.26 1.65
CA ASN A 161 13.17 -6.30 0.62
C ASN A 161 11.77 -6.70 0.14
N GLU A 162 10.76 -6.54 0.99
CA GLU A 162 9.34 -6.71 0.66
C GLU A 162 8.73 -5.46 -0.02
N GLU A 163 9.55 -4.46 -0.35
CA GLU A 163 9.14 -3.19 -0.97
C GLU A 163 8.19 -2.34 -0.09
N HIS A 164 8.11 -2.64 1.20
CA HIS A 164 7.39 -1.84 2.21
C HIS A 164 8.28 -0.71 2.73
N PHE A 165 8.60 0.25 1.86
CA PHE A 165 9.60 1.29 2.14
C PHE A 165 9.25 2.24 3.30
N ASP A 166 7.97 2.57 3.52
CA ASP A 166 7.53 3.39 4.66
C ASP A 166 7.82 2.67 6.00
N LYS A 167 7.46 1.38 6.08
CA LYS A 167 7.75 0.53 7.24
C LYS A 167 9.25 0.34 7.46
N ALA A 168 10.01 0.12 6.39
CA ALA A 168 11.46 0.03 6.46
C ALA A 168 12.08 1.32 7.02
N PHE A 169 11.66 2.47 6.48
CA PHE A 169 12.09 3.78 6.93
C PHE A 169 11.81 3.98 8.42
N TRP A 170 10.60 3.59 8.88
CA TRP A 170 10.21 3.68 10.28
C TRP A 170 11.12 2.90 11.22
N HIS A 171 11.37 1.62 10.93
CA HIS A 171 12.25 0.79 11.75
C HIS A 171 13.68 1.36 11.81
N PHE A 172 14.22 1.84 10.68
CA PHE A 172 15.54 2.48 10.68
C PHE A 172 15.56 3.77 11.52
N TYR A 173 14.46 4.53 11.54
CA TYR A 173 14.32 5.71 12.39
C TYR A 173 14.19 5.36 13.88
N GLN A 174 13.42 4.33 14.24
CA GLN A 174 13.29 3.89 15.63
C GLN A 174 14.62 3.39 16.19
N GLY A 175 15.34 2.54 15.44
CA GLY A 175 16.70 2.14 15.81
C GLY A 175 17.64 3.34 15.98
N GLN A 176 17.54 4.35 15.12
CA GLN A 176 18.32 5.59 15.25
C GLN A 176 17.95 6.34 16.54
N LYS A 177 16.67 6.46 16.85
CA LYS A 177 16.16 7.17 18.04
C LYS A 177 16.62 6.51 19.33
N LEU A 178 16.54 5.19 19.42
CA LEU A 178 17.03 4.41 20.56
C LEU A 178 18.52 4.65 20.80
N LEU A 179 19.31 4.70 19.72
CA LEU A 179 20.75 4.90 19.82
C LEU A 179 21.17 6.35 19.95
N ALA A 180 20.28 7.35 19.85
CA ALA A 180 20.67 8.77 19.77
C ALA A 180 21.35 9.26 21.05
N GLY A 181 20.83 8.87 22.22
CA GLY A 181 21.37 9.25 23.54
C GLY A 181 22.67 8.56 23.91
N ALA A 182 23.07 7.52 23.18
CA ALA A 182 24.28 6.74 23.45
C ALA A 182 25.57 7.51 23.14
N PRO A 183 26.68 7.25 23.86
CA PRO A 183 27.96 7.89 23.60
C PRO A 183 28.46 7.60 22.18
N GLY A 184 29.17 8.56 21.60
CA GLY A 184 29.76 8.42 20.27
C GLY A 184 30.95 7.46 20.30
N GLY A 185 30.82 6.27 19.71
CA GLY A 185 31.97 5.36 19.50
C GLY A 185 31.60 3.88 19.39
N GLY A 186 32.62 3.06 19.12
CA GLY A 186 32.54 1.60 19.23
C GLY A 186 31.44 0.91 18.40
N PRO A 187 30.87 -0.19 18.92
CA PRO A 187 29.78 -0.92 18.26
C PRO A 187 28.52 -0.07 18.00
N VAL A 188 28.23 0.89 18.87
CA VAL A 188 27.07 1.79 18.76
C VAL A 188 27.23 2.71 17.56
N ALA A 189 28.38 3.35 17.39
CA ALA A 189 28.65 4.21 16.24
C ALA A 189 28.54 3.43 14.93
N LYS A 190 29.04 2.19 14.89
CA LYS A 190 28.91 1.31 13.72
C LYS A 190 27.43 1.03 13.39
N LEU A 191 26.64 0.62 14.38
CA LEU A 191 25.21 0.34 14.20
C LEU A 191 24.43 1.60 13.78
N ARG A 192 24.71 2.74 14.41
CA ARG A 192 24.11 4.05 14.06
C ARG A 192 24.42 4.44 12.61
N SER A 193 25.66 4.23 12.16
CA SER A 193 26.06 4.45 10.76
C SER A 193 25.29 3.53 9.80
N GLU A 194 25.10 2.25 10.14
CA GLU A 194 24.32 1.30 9.33
C GLU A 194 22.83 1.67 9.23
N LEU A 195 22.21 2.08 10.34
CA LEU A 195 20.82 2.54 10.38
C LEU A 195 20.62 3.82 9.54
N LEU A 196 21.49 4.83 9.68
CA LEU A 196 21.45 6.06 8.90
C LEU A 196 21.58 5.79 7.39
N LYS A 197 22.49 4.88 7.04
CA LYS A 197 22.66 4.38 5.68
C LYS A 197 21.38 3.79 5.12
N ASN A 198 20.76 2.89 5.87
CA ASN A 198 19.53 2.21 5.44
C ASN A 198 18.32 3.16 5.40
N LYS A 199 18.21 4.08 6.37
CA LYS A 199 17.24 5.19 6.37
C LYS A 199 17.36 6.03 5.11
N SER A 200 18.58 6.41 4.74
CA SER A 200 18.84 7.16 3.49
C SER A 200 18.41 6.39 2.24
N ALA A 201 18.59 5.06 2.21
CA ALA A 201 18.12 4.23 1.12
C ALA A 201 16.59 4.18 1.02
N ALA A 202 15.90 3.99 2.15
CA ALA A 202 14.44 3.98 2.21
C ALA A 202 13.86 5.34 1.82
N ALA A 203 14.45 6.43 2.32
CA ALA A 203 14.07 7.81 1.96
C ALA A 203 14.13 8.06 0.45
N LEU A 204 15.19 7.59 -0.24
CA LEU A 204 15.30 7.71 -1.70
C LEU A 204 14.18 6.95 -2.43
N ARG A 205 13.75 5.79 -1.92
CA ARG A 205 12.62 5.03 -2.48
C ARG A 205 11.28 5.72 -2.27
N LEU A 206 11.15 6.45 -1.17
CA LEU A 206 9.95 7.25 -0.84
C LEU A 206 9.93 8.64 -1.51
N GLY A 207 10.99 9.03 -2.22
CA GLY A 207 11.11 10.36 -2.82
C GLY A 207 11.43 11.48 -1.82
N LEU A 208 11.88 11.13 -0.61
CA LEU A 208 12.27 12.06 0.46
C LEU A 208 13.76 12.44 0.30
N ALA A 209 14.06 13.27 -0.69
CA ALA A 209 15.45 13.55 -1.07
C ALA A 209 16.24 14.34 -0.02
N ARG A 210 15.63 15.29 0.70
CA ARG A 210 16.28 16.07 1.77
C ARG A 210 16.54 15.21 3.00
N VAL A 211 15.56 14.39 3.38
CA VAL A 211 15.74 13.40 4.47
C VAL A 211 16.85 12.41 4.12
N ALA A 212 16.90 11.93 2.87
CA ALA A 212 17.96 11.05 2.41
C ALA A 212 19.34 11.70 2.49
N LEU A 213 19.44 12.99 2.11
CA LEU A 213 20.66 13.78 2.17
C LEU A 213 21.12 14.01 3.62
N GLY A 214 20.20 14.39 4.51
CA GLY A 214 20.45 14.55 5.95
C GLY A 214 20.99 13.27 6.59
N ALA A 215 20.32 12.14 6.33
CA ALA A 215 20.74 10.83 6.83
C ALA A 215 22.11 10.38 6.28
N ALA A 216 22.39 10.63 4.99
CA ALA A 216 23.69 10.32 4.39
C ALA A 216 24.82 11.19 4.98
N ASN A 217 24.58 12.49 5.17
CA ASN A 217 25.54 13.39 5.83
C ASN A 217 25.83 12.96 7.27
N ALA A 218 24.79 12.59 8.03
CA ALA A 218 24.95 12.07 9.38
C ALA A 218 25.76 10.76 9.42
N ALA A 219 25.55 9.85 8.46
CA ALA A 219 26.35 8.62 8.35
C ALA A 219 27.83 8.92 8.04
N LEU A 220 28.09 9.89 7.16
CA LEU A 220 29.45 10.36 6.83
C LEU A 220 30.13 11.08 7.99
N GLY A 221 29.36 11.73 8.87
CA GLY A 221 29.87 12.28 10.14
C GLY A 221 30.43 11.21 11.07
N ILE A 222 29.92 9.97 11.00
CA ILE A 222 30.44 8.82 11.75
C ILE A 222 31.61 8.15 11.01
N ASN A 223 31.47 7.93 9.70
CA ASN A 223 32.51 7.35 8.87
C ASN A 223 32.66 8.09 7.53
N GLN A 224 33.67 8.95 7.44
CA GLN A 224 33.92 9.77 6.25
C GLN A 224 34.35 8.96 5.01
N LYS A 225 34.80 7.72 5.18
CA LYS A 225 35.27 6.83 4.10
C LYS A 225 34.20 5.82 3.65
N ASP A 226 32.93 6.02 4.02
CA ASP A 226 31.86 5.09 3.65
C ASP A 226 31.34 5.34 2.23
N ASP A 227 31.77 4.50 1.29
CA ASP A 227 31.38 4.59 -0.13
C ASP A 227 29.86 4.53 -0.34
N LYS A 228 29.15 3.71 0.45
CA LYS A 228 27.69 3.59 0.33
C LYS A 228 26.98 4.86 0.79
N ALA A 229 27.48 5.53 1.82
CA ALA A 229 26.93 6.81 2.28
C ALA A 229 27.20 7.93 1.26
N TRP A 230 28.41 7.99 0.69
CA TRP A 230 28.72 8.94 -0.40
C TRP A 230 27.86 8.71 -1.64
N TYR A 231 27.65 7.44 -2.04
CA TYR A 231 26.77 7.10 -3.14
C TYR A 231 25.33 7.56 -2.89
N ARG A 232 24.76 7.26 -1.71
CA ARG A 232 23.40 7.70 -1.37
C ARG A 232 23.26 9.22 -1.31
N LYS A 233 24.28 9.93 -0.79
CA LYS A 233 24.37 11.39 -0.86
C LYS A 233 24.32 11.90 -2.30
N SER A 234 25.05 11.26 -3.22
CA SER A 234 25.02 11.63 -4.64
C SER A 234 23.61 11.47 -5.25
N CYS A 235 22.92 10.35 -4.98
CA CYS A 235 21.56 10.13 -5.45
C CYS A 235 20.56 11.17 -4.90
N ALA A 236 20.70 11.54 -3.63
CA ALA A 236 19.85 12.56 -3.01
C ALA A 236 20.09 13.94 -3.64
N LEU A 237 21.35 14.30 -3.90
CA LEU A 237 21.70 15.56 -4.57
C LEU A 237 21.21 15.60 -6.02
N GLU A 238 21.27 14.48 -6.76
CA GLU A 238 20.66 14.39 -8.09
C GLU A 238 19.14 14.61 -8.04
N ALA A 239 18.44 14.02 -7.07
CA ALA A 239 17.01 14.19 -6.90
C ALA A 239 16.63 15.66 -6.59
N LEU A 240 17.51 16.39 -5.89
CA LEU A 240 17.40 17.82 -5.61
C LEU A 240 17.95 18.72 -6.73
N LYS A 241 18.33 18.18 -7.89
CA LYS A 241 18.90 18.91 -9.04
C LYS A 241 20.21 19.67 -8.71
N ARG A 242 21.00 19.17 -7.77
CA ARG A 242 22.32 19.72 -7.36
C ARG A 242 23.46 18.95 -8.03
N ASP A 243 23.49 18.97 -9.37
CA ASP A 243 24.34 18.09 -10.20
C ASP A 243 25.86 18.23 -9.95
N ALA A 244 26.34 19.43 -9.60
CA ALA A 244 27.75 19.66 -9.31
C ALA A 244 28.19 18.91 -8.04
N GLU A 245 27.40 19.03 -6.97
CA GLU A 245 27.68 18.36 -5.70
C GLU A 245 27.45 16.85 -5.79
N ALA A 246 26.44 16.42 -6.56
CA ALA A 246 26.19 15.01 -6.82
C ALA A 246 27.41 14.33 -7.45
N ARG A 247 28.03 14.95 -8.47
CA ARG A 247 29.25 14.44 -9.11
C ARG A 247 30.43 14.37 -8.15
N GLN A 248 30.60 15.37 -7.28
CA GLN A 248 31.65 15.35 -6.27
C GLN A 248 31.44 14.22 -5.25
N ALA A 249 30.20 14.02 -4.80
CA ALA A 249 29.85 12.93 -3.89
C ALA A 249 30.06 11.55 -4.54
N LEU A 250 29.70 11.40 -5.83
CA LEU A 250 29.89 10.16 -6.58
C LEU A 250 31.37 9.83 -6.77
N ALA A 251 32.20 10.83 -7.09
CA ALA A 251 33.65 10.67 -7.17
C ALA A 251 34.27 10.23 -5.83
N LYS A 252 33.79 10.79 -4.71
CA LYS A 252 34.19 10.37 -3.36
C LYS A 252 33.75 8.96 -3.00
N ALA A 253 32.69 8.44 -3.62
CA ALA A 253 32.27 7.04 -3.51
C ALA A 253 33.13 6.08 -4.35
N GLY A 254 34.18 6.57 -5.03
CA GLY A 254 35.01 5.77 -5.94
C GLY A 254 34.35 5.44 -7.28
N LEU A 255 33.25 6.11 -7.62
CA LEU A 255 32.51 5.89 -8.86
C LEU A 255 32.77 7.05 -9.82
N SER A 256 33.24 6.74 -11.03
CA SER A 256 33.31 7.74 -12.09
C SER A 256 31.89 8.06 -12.56
N PRO A 257 31.49 9.34 -12.67
CA PRO A 257 30.23 9.66 -13.33
C PRO A 257 30.26 9.07 -14.74
N PRO A 258 29.15 8.49 -15.22
CA PRO A 258 29.07 8.07 -16.62
C PRO A 258 29.48 9.27 -17.49
N PRO A 259 30.26 9.05 -18.57
CA PRO A 259 30.67 10.13 -19.46
C PRO A 259 29.44 10.95 -19.80
N VAL A 260 29.54 12.28 -19.69
CA VAL A 260 28.46 13.21 -20.01
C VAL A 260 28.17 13.06 -21.49
N VAL A 261 27.36 12.06 -21.87
CA VAL A 261 26.89 11.89 -23.23
C VAL A 261 26.10 13.16 -23.51
N ALA A 262 26.66 14.02 -24.36
CA ALA A 262 26.16 15.34 -24.72
C ALA A 262 24.64 15.32 -24.68
N ALA A 263 24.07 16.14 -23.78
CA ALA A 263 22.69 16.05 -23.29
C ALA A 263 21.73 15.69 -24.43
N ARG A 264 21.52 14.39 -24.63
CA ARG A 264 20.30 13.88 -25.25
C ARG A 264 19.24 14.47 -24.36
N LYS A 265 18.44 15.42 -24.90
CA LYS A 265 17.29 16.07 -24.23
C LYS A 265 16.81 15.14 -23.13
N PRO A 266 16.84 15.57 -21.85
CA PRO A 266 16.70 14.68 -20.72
C PRO A 266 15.58 13.70 -21.03
N ARG A 267 15.94 12.45 -21.30
CA ARG A 267 15.00 11.35 -21.15
C ARG A 267 14.78 11.36 -19.66
N ALA A 268 13.77 12.12 -19.24
CA ALA A 268 13.33 12.21 -17.86
C ALA A 268 13.48 10.82 -17.26
N LYS A 269 14.30 10.68 -16.20
CA LYS A 269 14.28 9.48 -15.39
C LYS A 269 12.82 9.34 -14.98
N SER A 270 12.13 8.48 -15.69
CA SER A 270 10.73 8.22 -15.48
C SER A 270 10.65 7.58 -14.10
N ARG A 271 10.27 8.36 -13.07
CA ARG A 271 9.06 8.00 -12.30
C ARG A 271 8.18 7.31 -13.32
N SER A 272 8.02 6.00 -13.24
CA SER A 272 7.37 5.17 -14.27
C SER A 272 6.35 6.02 -15.01
N LYS A 273 6.76 6.59 -16.15
CA LYS A 273 5.81 6.97 -17.16
C LYS A 273 5.23 5.60 -17.40
N VAL A 274 3.99 5.39 -16.96
CA VAL A 274 3.13 4.35 -17.49
C VAL A 274 3.43 4.36 -18.97
N LYS A 275 4.24 3.38 -19.37
CA LYS A 275 5.20 3.51 -20.45
C LYS A 275 4.42 3.28 -21.72
N ASP A 276 3.56 4.22 -22.12
CA ASP A 276 2.46 3.97 -23.08
C ASP A 276 2.13 2.48 -23.03
N LEU A 277 1.69 2.00 -21.84
CA LEU A 277 1.62 0.57 -21.58
C LEU A 277 0.89 -0.01 -22.77
N LYS A 278 1.65 -0.72 -23.61
CA LYS A 278 1.25 -0.95 -25.00
C LYS A 278 -0.16 -1.50 -24.93
N GLU A 279 -1.10 -0.92 -25.67
CA GLU A 279 -2.41 -1.53 -25.78
C GLU A 279 -2.21 -3.02 -26.11
N LEU A 280 -3.06 -3.87 -25.53
CA LEU A 280 -3.00 -5.29 -25.82
C LEU A 280 -3.09 -5.46 -27.33
N ASP A 281 -2.10 -6.13 -27.94
CA ASP A 281 -2.11 -6.36 -29.38
C ASP A 281 -3.46 -6.97 -29.76
N PRO A 282 -4.22 -6.38 -30.70
CA PRO A 282 -5.53 -6.89 -31.09
C PRO A 282 -5.52 -8.36 -31.49
N LEU A 283 -4.39 -8.88 -31.99
CA LEU A 283 -4.23 -10.30 -32.36
C LEU A 283 -4.12 -11.22 -31.13
N LEU A 284 -3.72 -10.69 -29.98
CA LEU A 284 -3.61 -11.42 -28.73
C LEU A 284 -4.89 -11.38 -27.90
N LEU A 285 -5.90 -10.59 -28.30
CA LEU A 285 -7.16 -10.46 -27.57
C LEU A 285 -7.88 -11.81 -27.35
N PRO A 286 -8.09 -12.67 -28.37
CA PRO A 286 -8.77 -13.94 -28.15
C PRO A 286 -8.00 -14.85 -27.18
N VAL A 287 -6.67 -14.86 -27.31
CA VAL A 287 -5.78 -15.63 -26.43
C VAL A 287 -5.82 -15.10 -25.00
N PHE A 288 -5.91 -13.79 -24.82
CA PHE A 288 -6.01 -13.15 -23.52
C PHE A 288 -7.35 -13.44 -22.84
N GLU A 289 -8.47 -13.36 -23.57
CA GLU A 289 -9.81 -13.62 -23.04
C GLU A 289 -10.00 -15.08 -22.59
N GLU A 290 -9.28 -16.03 -23.21
CA GLU A 290 -9.26 -17.44 -22.81
C GLU A 290 -8.45 -17.72 -21.54
N LEU A 291 -7.69 -16.76 -21.02
CA LEU A 291 -6.89 -16.98 -19.81
C LEU A 291 -7.79 -17.19 -18.60
N VAL A 292 -7.45 -18.21 -17.81
CA VAL A 292 -7.98 -18.44 -16.47
C VAL A 292 -7.07 -17.74 -15.46
N PHE A 293 -7.64 -16.92 -14.60
CA PHE A 293 -6.88 -16.10 -13.63
C PHE A 293 -5.90 -16.94 -12.79
N VAL A 294 -6.37 -18.08 -12.27
CA VAL A 294 -5.57 -18.98 -11.41
C VAL A 294 -4.36 -19.57 -12.15
N GLU A 295 -4.46 -19.78 -13.47
CA GLU A 295 -3.37 -20.35 -14.27
C GLU A 295 -2.21 -19.40 -14.47
N VAL A 296 -2.49 -18.10 -14.55
CA VAL A 296 -1.46 -17.05 -14.70
C VAL A 296 -0.92 -16.57 -13.36
N GLY A 297 -1.40 -17.16 -12.26
CA GLY A 297 -0.90 -16.96 -10.90
C GLY A 297 -1.76 -16.04 -10.04
N PHE A 298 -2.95 -15.62 -10.47
CA PHE A 298 -3.86 -14.89 -9.60
C PHE A 298 -4.43 -15.82 -8.53
N ASP A 299 -4.11 -15.52 -7.28
CA ASP A 299 -4.79 -16.09 -6.13
C ASP A 299 -5.79 -15.09 -5.56
N SER A 300 -6.37 -15.46 -4.42
CA SER A 300 -7.41 -14.67 -3.77
C SER A 300 -6.92 -13.29 -3.30
N ILE A 301 -5.63 -13.13 -3.05
CA ILE A 301 -5.04 -11.86 -2.61
C ILE A 301 -4.82 -10.95 -3.82
N LEU A 302 -4.20 -11.49 -4.88
CA LEU A 302 -3.96 -10.73 -6.11
C LEU A 302 -5.25 -10.34 -6.82
N ALA A 303 -6.32 -11.13 -6.68
CA ALA A 303 -7.64 -10.79 -7.18
C ALA A 303 -8.20 -9.50 -6.53
N VAL A 304 -8.02 -9.31 -5.23
CA VAL A 304 -8.44 -8.08 -4.52
C VAL A 304 -7.64 -6.88 -5.02
N ASP A 305 -6.32 -7.05 -5.18
CA ASP A 305 -5.46 -5.98 -5.71
C ASP A 305 -5.84 -5.63 -7.16
N LEU A 306 -6.20 -6.62 -7.98
CA LEU A 306 -6.69 -6.41 -9.34
C LEU A 306 -7.99 -5.61 -9.37
N VAL A 307 -8.96 -5.95 -8.53
CA VAL A 307 -10.22 -5.20 -8.45
C VAL A 307 -9.95 -3.76 -8.01
N ARG A 308 -9.06 -3.53 -7.04
CA ARG A 308 -8.67 -2.18 -6.60
C ARG A 308 -8.02 -1.37 -7.72
N HIS A 309 -7.09 -1.97 -8.47
CA HIS A 309 -6.49 -1.33 -9.65
C HIS A 309 -7.55 -0.98 -10.71
N LEU A 310 -8.50 -1.89 -10.97
CA LEU A 310 -9.59 -1.64 -11.92
C LEU A 310 -10.55 -0.55 -11.44
N GLN A 311 -10.85 -0.49 -10.13
CA GLN A 311 -11.68 0.58 -9.53
C GLN A 311 -11.02 1.95 -9.65
N ALA A 312 -9.68 2.02 -9.63
CA ALA A 312 -8.96 3.26 -9.85
C ALA A 312 -9.03 3.74 -11.32
N GLU A 313 -9.17 2.83 -12.28
CA GLU A 313 -9.25 3.17 -13.71
C GLU A 313 -10.67 3.31 -14.26
N LEU A 314 -11.65 2.61 -13.68
CA LEU A 314 -13.01 2.50 -14.21
C LEU A 314 -14.00 3.24 -13.31
N PRO A 315 -14.98 3.96 -13.91
CA PRO A 315 -16.03 4.61 -13.13
C PRO A 315 -16.94 3.55 -12.48
N GLY A 316 -17.29 3.77 -11.21
CA GLY A 316 -18.25 2.96 -10.47
C GLY A 316 -17.62 1.93 -9.52
N THR A 317 -18.47 1.31 -8.70
CA THR A 317 -18.04 0.31 -7.73
C THR A 317 -17.98 -1.08 -8.35
N LEU A 318 -16.79 -1.67 -8.39
CA LEU A 318 -16.63 -3.06 -8.82
C LEU A 318 -16.83 -4.01 -7.64
N SER A 319 -17.47 -5.16 -7.90
CA SER A 319 -17.58 -6.20 -6.88
C SER A 319 -16.20 -6.81 -6.64
N LEU A 320 -15.83 -6.98 -5.37
CA LEU A 320 -14.63 -7.72 -4.97
C LEU A 320 -14.70 -9.19 -5.39
N SER A 321 -15.91 -9.70 -5.69
CA SER A 321 -16.12 -11.05 -6.20
C SER A 321 -15.87 -11.21 -7.71
N LEU A 322 -15.66 -10.11 -8.46
CA LEU A 322 -15.63 -10.12 -9.94
C LEU A 322 -14.72 -11.21 -10.52
N ILE A 323 -13.47 -11.29 -10.05
CA ILE A 323 -12.46 -12.23 -10.56
C ILE A 323 -12.85 -13.69 -10.28
N TYR A 324 -13.63 -13.92 -9.22
CA TYR A 324 -14.05 -15.24 -8.85
C TYR A 324 -15.36 -15.65 -9.51
N ASP A 325 -16.30 -14.72 -9.68
CA ASP A 325 -17.55 -14.96 -10.41
C ASP A 325 -17.31 -15.11 -11.91
N CYS A 326 -16.24 -14.49 -12.40
CA CYS A 326 -15.77 -14.55 -13.77
C CYS A 326 -14.39 -15.22 -13.84
N PRO A 327 -14.33 -16.57 -13.86
CA PRO A 327 -13.06 -17.29 -13.72
C PRO A 327 -12.12 -17.10 -14.92
N THR A 328 -12.65 -16.65 -16.07
CA THR A 328 -11.87 -16.26 -17.24
C THR A 328 -11.81 -14.76 -17.41
N VAL A 329 -10.72 -14.28 -18.05
CA VAL A 329 -10.55 -12.87 -18.41
C VAL A 329 -11.71 -12.39 -19.31
N GLY A 330 -12.16 -13.20 -20.26
CA GLY A 330 -13.27 -12.88 -21.15
C GLY A 330 -14.62 -12.75 -20.44
N ASP A 331 -14.90 -13.60 -19.45
CA ASP A 331 -16.09 -13.47 -18.59
C ASP A 331 -16.03 -12.14 -17.81
N ALA A 332 -14.86 -11.80 -17.24
CA ALA A 332 -14.69 -10.59 -16.43
C ALA A 332 -14.89 -9.32 -17.27
N ILE A 333 -14.33 -9.29 -18.49
CA ILE A 333 -14.56 -8.19 -19.43
C ILE A 333 -16.04 -8.08 -19.80
N SER A 334 -16.73 -9.21 -19.99
CA SER A 334 -18.15 -9.21 -20.35
C SER A 334 -19.02 -8.68 -19.22
N GLU A 335 -18.72 -9.04 -17.97
CA GLU A 335 -19.39 -8.50 -16.77
C GLU A 335 -19.12 -7.00 -16.60
N LEU A 336 -17.88 -6.55 -16.81
CA LEU A 336 -17.52 -5.13 -16.78
C LEU A 336 -18.26 -4.32 -17.87
N LEU A 337 -18.40 -4.87 -19.07
CA LEU A 337 -19.17 -4.24 -20.15
C LEU A 337 -20.65 -4.08 -19.79
N LEU A 338 -21.25 -5.11 -19.18
CA LEU A 338 -22.63 -5.05 -18.70
C LEU A 338 -22.81 -3.93 -17.67
N LYS A 339 -21.89 -3.79 -16.71
CA LYS A 339 -21.95 -2.75 -15.66
C LYS A 339 -21.81 -1.32 -16.20
N ILE A 340 -21.01 -1.12 -17.25
CA ILE A 340 -20.80 0.20 -17.85
C ILE A 340 -22.01 0.60 -18.75
N ASN A 341 -23.04 -0.25 -18.89
CA ASN A 341 -24.19 -0.06 -19.78
C ASN A 341 -23.80 0.27 -21.23
N ALA A 342 -22.60 -0.14 -21.64
CA ALA A 342 -22.11 0.13 -22.98
C ALA A 342 -22.69 -0.89 -23.94
N ARG A 343 -23.29 -0.41 -25.04
CA ARG A 343 -23.66 -1.27 -26.17
C ARG A 343 -22.42 -1.99 -26.69
N LYS A 344 -22.55 -3.26 -27.06
CA LYS A 344 -21.48 -4.18 -27.52
C LYS A 344 -20.61 -3.57 -28.63
N GLY A 345 -19.63 -2.77 -28.24
CA GLY A 345 -18.66 -2.16 -29.15
C GLY A 345 -17.32 -2.84 -28.98
N ASP A 346 -16.78 -3.42 -30.06
CA ASP A 346 -15.46 -4.07 -30.08
C ASP A 346 -14.34 -3.13 -29.61
N TYR A 347 -14.54 -1.82 -29.76
CA TYR A 347 -13.63 -0.81 -29.23
C TYR A 347 -13.56 -0.83 -27.69
N LEU A 348 -14.70 -0.79 -27.00
CA LEU A 348 -14.70 -0.76 -25.54
C LEU A 348 -14.24 -2.08 -24.94
N ARG A 349 -14.60 -3.21 -25.57
CA ARG A 349 -14.08 -4.53 -25.19
C ARG A 349 -12.56 -4.57 -25.25
N ARG A 350 -11.95 -4.07 -26.35
CA ARG A 350 -10.49 -3.94 -26.50
C ARG A 350 -9.87 -3.02 -25.46
N LYS A 351 -10.51 -1.89 -25.15
CA LYS A 351 -10.04 -0.95 -24.14
C LYS A 351 -10.04 -1.56 -22.74
N LEU A 352 -11.13 -2.24 -22.35
CA LEU A 352 -11.23 -2.95 -21.08
C LEU A 352 -10.23 -4.11 -21.00
N ALA A 353 -10.07 -4.88 -22.07
CA ALA A 353 -9.05 -5.92 -22.14
C ALA A 353 -7.64 -5.35 -21.95
N SER A 354 -7.34 -4.19 -22.55
CA SER A 354 -6.06 -3.50 -22.37
C SER A 354 -5.88 -2.98 -20.94
N SER A 355 -6.90 -2.42 -20.31
CA SER A 355 -6.85 -2.05 -18.88
C SER A 355 -6.61 -3.26 -17.98
N LEU A 356 -7.35 -4.35 -18.21
CA LEU A 356 -7.21 -5.58 -17.44
C LEU A 356 -5.82 -6.21 -17.62
N TRP A 357 -5.30 -6.29 -18.86
CA TRP A 357 -3.95 -6.80 -19.14
C TRP A 357 -2.85 -5.96 -18.47
N ARG A 358 -3.01 -4.63 -18.46
CA ARG A 358 -2.08 -3.70 -17.80
C ARG A 358 -2.07 -3.90 -16.29
N ALA A 359 -3.24 -3.90 -15.66
CA ALA A 359 -3.38 -4.15 -14.24
C ALA A 359 -2.81 -5.54 -13.87
N MET A 360 -3.08 -6.56 -14.69
CA MET A 360 -2.52 -7.90 -14.47
C MET A 360 -1.00 -7.93 -14.58
N THR A 361 -0.42 -7.24 -15.56
CA THR A 361 1.04 -7.20 -15.78
C THR A 361 1.74 -6.48 -14.63
N GLU A 362 1.13 -5.39 -14.12
CA GLU A 362 1.63 -4.63 -12.97
C GLU A 362 1.64 -5.50 -11.70
N ILE A 363 0.50 -6.13 -11.39
CA ILE A 363 0.34 -6.95 -10.18
C ILE A 363 1.22 -8.21 -10.22
N LEU A 364 1.31 -8.88 -11.37
CA LEU A 364 2.13 -10.09 -11.51
C LEU A 364 3.63 -9.79 -11.64
N GLY A 365 4.00 -8.55 -11.97
CA GLY A 365 5.38 -8.18 -12.34
C GLY A 365 5.86 -8.83 -13.65
N LYS A 366 4.97 -9.47 -14.42
CA LYS A 366 5.27 -10.17 -15.68
C LYS A 366 4.04 -10.27 -16.55
N ASP A 367 4.26 -10.42 -17.85
CA ASP A 367 3.21 -10.56 -18.85
C ASP A 367 2.45 -11.91 -18.67
N PRO A 368 1.12 -11.88 -18.41
CA PRO A 368 0.33 -13.10 -18.21
C PRO A 368 0.32 -14.02 -19.45
N LEU A 369 0.44 -13.48 -20.66
CA LEU A 369 0.40 -14.27 -21.90
C LEU A 369 1.62 -15.19 -22.05
N LYS A 370 2.76 -14.84 -21.45
CA LYS A 370 3.98 -15.66 -21.49
C LYS A 370 3.93 -16.87 -20.57
N GLN A 371 2.96 -16.95 -19.67
CA GLN A 371 2.84 -18.04 -18.70
C GLN A 371 2.02 -19.22 -19.21
N ARG A 372 1.33 -19.07 -20.36
CA ARG A 372 0.38 -20.05 -20.89
C ARG A 372 0.99 -21.43 -21.20
N SER A 373 2.26 -21.47 -21.60
CA SER A 373 2.90 -22.71 -22.13
C SER A 373 3.01 -23.84 -21.11
N LYS A 374 2.95 -23.55 -19.79
CA LYS A 374 2.96 -24.59 -18.75
C LYS A 374 1.58 -25.11 -18.37
N ALA A 375 0.51 -24.35 -18.64
CA ALA A 375 -0.84 -24.70 -18.20
C ALA A 375 -1.54 -25.72 -19.12
N GLN A 376 -1.15 -25.78 -20.40
CA GLN A 376 -1.85 -26.60 -21.40
C GLN A 376 -1.69 -28.13 -21.27
N GLN A 377 -0.79 -28.62 -20.41
CA GLN A 377 -0.60 -30.07 -20.20
C GLN A 377 -1.45 -30.66 -19.06
N ARG A 378 -2.44 -29.92 -18.55
CA ARG A 378 -3.21 -30.34 -17.38
C ARG A 378 -4.34 -31.30 -17.71
N HIS A 379 -4.64 -32.16 -16.73
CA HIS A 379 -5.71 -33.15 -16.81
C HIS A 379 -7.06 -32.44 -16.95
N LEU A 380 -7.77 -32.66 -18.07
CA LEU A 380 -9.12 -32.15 -18.25
C LEU A 380 -10.09 -32.99 -17.41
N LEU A 381 -10.92 -32.33 -16.60
CA LEU A 381 -11.97 -32.98 -15.83
C LEU A 381 -13.27 -33.02 -16.64
N THR A 382 -14.01 -34.12 -16.53
CA THR A 382 -15.40 -34.14 -16.99
C THR A 382 -16.28 -33.32 -16.04
N GLU A 383 -17.47 -32.92 -16.51
CA GLU A 383 -18.44 -32.21 -15.66
C GLU A 383 -18.76 -32.99 -14.39
N ILE A 384 -18.95 -34.31 -14.50
CA ILE A 384 -19.27 -35.19 -13.37
C ILE A 384 -18.10 -35.20 -12.36
N GLN A 385 -16.87 -35.38 -12.83
CA GLN A 385 -15.69 -35.35 -11.97
C GLN A 385 -15.54 -34.01 -11.25
N ALA A 386 -15.78 -32.90 -11.94
CA ALA A 386 -15.72 -31.57 -11.34
C ALA A 386 -16.79 -31.39 -10.25
N LEU A 387 -18.03 -31.86 -10.48
CA LEU A 387 -19.11 -31.80 -9.49
C LEU A 387 -18.84 -32.66 -8.25
N ASP A 388 -18.26 -33.84 -8.43
CA ASP A 388 -17.87 -34.73 -7.33
C ASP A 388 -16.80 -34.05 -6.46
N ILE A 389 -15.73 -33.57 -7.09
CA ILE A 389 -14.63 -32.85 -6.43
C ILE A 389 -15.15 -31.61 -5.67
N LEU A 390 -16.04 -30.84 -6.29
CA LEU A 390 -16.63 -29.67 -5.65
C LEU A 390 -17.54 -30.08 -4.48
N SER A 391 -18.21 -31.22 -4.55
CA SER A 391 -19.01 -31.74 -3.42
C SER A 391 -18.12 -32.13 -2.25
N ASP A 392 -17.00 -32.82 -2.50
CA ASP A 392 -16.03 -33.15 -1.45
C ASP A 392 -15.43 -31.89 -0.79
N LEU A 393 -15.11 -30.87 -1.59
CA LEU A 393 -14.62 -29.59 -1.07
C LEU A 393 -15.67 -28.87 -0.22
N GLN A 394 -16.92 -28.85 -0.67
CA GLN A 394 -18.02 -28.25 0.06
C GLN A 394 -18.19 -28.92 1.43
N GLU A 395 -18.25 -30.25 1.45
CA GLU A 395 -18.37 -31.04 2.69
C GLU A 395 -17.19 -30.75 3.65
N ALA A 396 -15.96 -30.69 3.13
CA ALA A 396 -14.78 -30.37 3.93
C ALA A 396 -14.81 -28.96 4.54
N TYR A 397 -15.50 -28.01 3.91
CA TYR A 397 -15.65 -26.63 4.41
C TYR A 397 -16.89 -26.43 5.29
N GLU A 398 -17.93 -27.25 5.12
CA GLU A 398 -19.11 -27.26 5.98
C GLU A 398 -18.87 -28.00 7.30
N ASP A 399 -17.74 -28.71 7.43
CA ASP A 399 -17.28 -29.32 8.68
C ASP A 399 -17.32 -28.30 9.85
N PRO A 400 -18.03 -28.61 10.96
CA PRO A 400 -18.19 -27.68 12.07
C PRO A 400 -16.86 -27.20 12.69
N GLN A 401 -15.81 -28.02 12.65
CA GLN A 401 -14.50 -27.62 13.17
C GLN A 401 -13.83 -26.61 12.23
N PHE A 402 -13.92 -26.81 10.91
CA PHE A 402 -13.41 -25.83 9.95
C PHE A 402 -14.17 -24.50 10.04
N LEU A 403 -15.49 -24.52 10.15
CA LEU A 403 -16.30 -23.31 10.35
C LEU A 403 -15.88 -22.53 11.60
N LYS A 404 -15.60 -23.22 12.72
CA LYS A 404 -15.06 -22.60 13.94
C LYS A 404 -13.70 -21.92 13.70
N VAL A 405 -12.79 -22.58 12.98
CA VAL A 405 -11.48 -22.02 12.62
C VAL A 405 -11.63 -20.81 11.69
N SER A 406 -12.50 -20.88 10.69
CA SER A 406 -12.74 -19.78 9.75
C SER A 406 -13.27 -18.53 10.47
N ARG A 407 -14.23 -18.70 11.40
CA ARG A 407 -14.75 -17.60 12.23
C ARG A 407 -13.69 -16.99 13.15
N GLU A 408 -12.83 -17.81 13.74
CA GLU A 408 -11.71 -17.34 14.56
C GLU A 408 -10.72 -16.50 13.73
N VAL A 409 -10.37 -16.99 12.53
CA VAL A 409 -9.49 -16.26 11.60
C VAL A 409 -10.09 -14.93 11.16
N ALA A 410 -11.41 -14.89 10.90
CA ALA A 410 -12.12 -13.65 10.57
C ALA A 410 -12.02 -12.62 11.70
N ARG A 411 -12.23 -13.04 12.95
CA ARG A 411 -12.08 -12.19 14.14
C ARG A 411 -10.64 -11.67 14.29
N GLN A 412 -9.65 -12.55 14.15
CA GLN A 412 -8.22 -12.17 14.22
C GLN A 412 -7.78 -11.27 13.07
N ALA A 413 -8.49 -11.28 11.94
CA ALA A 413 -8.24 -10.38 10.83
C ALA A 413 -8.95 -9.03 10.98
N GLY A 414 -9.71 -8.80 12.07
CA GLY A 414 -10.54 -7.60 12.21
C GLY A 414 -11.56 -7.46 11.09
N PHE A 415 -11.95 -8.59 10.48
CA PHE A 415 -12.78 -8.64 9.29
C PHE A 415 -12.20 -7.86 8.08
N ASP A 416 -10.88 -7.66 8.01
CA ASP A 416 -10.22 -7.22 6.78
C ASP A 416 -10.08 -8.41 5.82
N GLN A 417 -10.57 -8.25 4.58
CA GLN A 417 -10.64 -9.35 3.61
C GLN A 417 -9.26 -9.90 3.25
N ARG A 418 -8.28 -9.02 2.99
CA ARG A 418 -6.92 -9.44 2.61
C ARG A 418 -6.28 -10.22 3.75
N SER A 419 -6.34 -9.68 4.96
CA SER A 419 -5.81 -10.32 6.17
C SER A 419 -6.49 -11.65 6.48
N PHE A 420 -7.81 -11.73 6.28
CA PHE A 420 -8.59 -12.96 6.45
C PHE A 420 -8.14 -14.05 5.47
N LEU A 421 -8.05 -13.74 4.18
CA LEU A 421 -7.65 -14.69 3.15
C LEU A 421 -6.22 -15.20 3.37
N VAL A 422 -5.28 -14.31 3.73
CA VAL A 422 -3.89 -14.67 4.06
C VAL A 422 -3.85 -15.69 5.21
N LYS A 423 -4.62 -15.44 6.28
CA LYS A 423 -4.64 -16.30 7.47
C LYS A 423 -5.44 -17.59 7.27
N LEU A 424 -6.51 -17.57 6.47
CA LEU A 424 -7.38 -18.73 6.23
C LEU A 424 -6.72 -19.74 5.29
N ARG A 425 -6.00 -19.26 4.27
CA ARG A 425 -5.39 -20.07 3.22
C ARG A 425 -4.61 -21.30 3.73
N PRO A 426 -3.67 -21.21 4.70
CA PRO A 426 -2.98 -22.40 5.22
C PRO A 426 -3.93 -23.37 5.94
N ARG A 427 -4.99 -22.89 6.59
CA ARG A 427 -5.97 -23.73 7.28
C ARG A 427 -6.88 -24.47 6.29
N ALA A 428 -7.29 -23.80 5.22
CA ALA A 428 -8.05 -24.40 4.13
C ALA A 428 -7.23 -25.50 3.42
N LEU A 429 -5.93 -25.27 3.22
CA LEU A 429 -5.05 -26.26 2.61
C LEU A 429 -5.00 -27.57 3.41
N GLU A 430 -4.95 -27.53 4.74
CA GLU A 430 -4.97 -28.75 5.55
C GLU A 430 -6.24 -29.60 5.31
N ARG A 431 -7.39 -28.96 5.09
CA ARG A 431 -8.65 -29.65 4.73
C ARG A 431 -8.64 -30.17 3.30
N GLN A 432 -7.94 -29.51 2.39
CA GLN A 432 -7.83 -29.90 0.97
C GLN A 432 -6.85 -31.06 0.74
N LYS A 433 -5.84 -31.25 1.60
CA LYS A 433 -4.76 -32.25 1.41
C LYS A 433 -5.26 -33.69 1.16
N PRO A 434 -6.27 -34.23 1.88
CA PRO A 434 -6.77 -35.58 1.60
C PRO A 434 -7.33 -35.72 0.18
N LEU A 435 -8.09 -34.72 -0.27
CA LEU A 435 -8.66 -34.68 -1.61
C LEU A 435 -7.55 -34.58 -2.69
N LEU A 436 -6.58 -33.69 -2.49
CA LEU A 436 -5.45 -33.52 -3.41
C LEU A 436 -4.67 -34.82 -3.60
N ARG A 437 -4.35 -35.51 -2.50
CA ARG A 437 -3.66 -36.82 -2.54
C ARG A 437 -4.47 -37.88 -3.28
N ARG A 438 -5.79 -37.95 -3.03
CA ARG A 438 -6.69 -38.90 -3.70
C ARG A 438 -6.73 -38.69 -5.21
N LEU A 439 -6.65 -37.45 -5.65
CA LEU A 439 -6.67 -37.05 -7.06
C LEU A 439 -5.27 -37.05 -7.73
N GLY A 440 -4.21 -37.38 -6.98
CA GLY A 440 -2.84 -37.40 -7.51
C GLY A 440 -2.18 -36.02 -7.66
N TYR A 441 -2.76 -34.96 -7.09
CA TYR A 441 -2.14 -33.65 -7.04
C TYR A 441 -1.15 -33.54 -5.86
N PRO A 442 -0.10 -32.69 -5.97
CA PRO A 442 0.73 -32.32 -4.83
C PRO A 442 -0.12 -31.80 -3.66
N ALA A 443 0.20 -32.23 -2.44
CA ALA A 443 -0.54 -31.84 -1.23
C ALA A 443 -0.11 -30.45 -0.70
N ASP A 444 0.01 -29.49 -1.61
CA ASP A 444 0.51 -28.13 -1.40
C ASP A 444 -0.32 -27.09 -2.20
N PHE A 445 0.11 -25.82 -2.15
CA PHE A 445 -0.57 -24.75 -2.89
C PHE A 445 -0.42 -24.85 -4.42
N ALA A 446 0.59 -25.56 -4.93
CA ALA A 446 0.71 -25.77 -6.37
C ALA A 446 -0.35 -26.77 -6.85
N GLY A 447 -0.50 -27.89 -6.15
CA GLY A 447 -1.52 -28.88 -6.46
C GLY A 447 -2.95 -28.33 -6.33
N MET A 448 -3.21 -27.46 -5.34
CA MET A 448 -4.52 -26.80 -5.25
C MET A 448 -4.80 -25.87 -6.44
N ARG A 449 -3.80 -25.10 -6.90
CA ARG A 449 -3.96 -24.26 -8.10
C ARG A 449 -4.19 -25.09 -9.36
N ASP A 450 -3.52 -26.25 -9.47
CA ASP A 450 -3.71 -27.16 -10.59
C ASP A 450 -5.12 -27.77 -10.59
N LEU A 451 -5.61 -28.19 -9.42
CA LEU A 451 -6.99 -28.67 -9.25
C LEU A 451 -8.02 -27.59 -9.59
N GLU A 452 -7.85 -26.38 -9.07
CA GLU A 452 -8.76 -25.26 -9.30
C GLU A 452 -8.83 -24.89 -10.79
N ALA A 453 -7.68 -24.84 -11.47
CA ALA A 453 -7.64 -24.62 -12.92
C ALA A 453 -8.38 -25.73 -13.69
N ALA A 454 -8.19 -27.01 -13.32
CA ALA A 454 -8.88 -28.13 -13.96
C ALA A 454 -10.40 -28.07 -13.77
N VAL A 455 -10.87 -27.67 -12.58
CA VAL A 455 -12.30 -27.47 -12.30
C VAL A 455 -12.86 -26.29 -13.08
N ILE A 456 -12.13 -25.17 -13.20
CA ILE A 456 -12.54 -24.01 -13.99
C ILE A 456 -12.72 -24.36 -15.47
N HIS A 457 -11.84 -25.19 -16.04
CA HIS A 457 -12.01 -25.66 -17.43
C HIS A 457 -13.30 -26.48 -17.63
N ALA A 458 -13.73 -27.23 -16.61
CA ALA A 458 -15.00 -27.93 -16.59
C ALA A 458 -16.20 -26.99 -16.30
N ALA A 459 -15.96 -25.79 -15.75
CA ALA A 459 -16.97 -24.79 -15.40
C ALA A 459 -17.60 -24.05 -16.61
N LYS A 460 -17.56 -24.67 -17.80
CA LYS A 460 -18.39 -24.26 -18.95
C LYS A 460 -19.87 -24.59 -18.72
N SER A 461 -20.15 -25.63 -17.92
CA SER A 461 -21.51 -25.96 -17.47
C SER A 461 -21.99 -25.00 -16.38
N THR A 462 -23.24 -24.55 -16.47
CA THR A 462 -23.89 -23.73 -15.42
C THR A 462 -23.92 -24.44 -14.08
N LYS A 463 -24.10 -25.77 -14.05
CA LYS A 463 -24.13 -26.57 -12.82
C LYS A 463 -22.81 -26.52 -12.06
N VAL A 464 -21.70 -26.63 -12.78
CA VAL A 464 -20.36 -26.54 -12.18
C VAL A 464 -20.11 -25.14 -11.63
N ARG A 465 -20.55 -24.09 -12.34
CA ARG A 465 -20.45 -22.69 -11.85
C ARG A 465 -21.24 -22.46 -10.57
N GLU A 466 -22.48 -22.94 -10.51
CA GLU A 466 -23.33 -22.86 -9.31
C GLU A 466 -22.70 -23.61 -8.13
N LYS A 467 -22.20 -24.81 -8.38
CA LYS A 467 -21.53 -25.61 -7.34
C LYS A 467 -20.22 -24.96 -6.87
N LEU A 468 -19.45 -24.37 -7.78
CA LEU A 468 -18.24 -23.62 -7.43
C LEU A 468 -18.55 -22.39 -6.58
N LYS A 469 -19.67 -21.70 -6.86
CA LYS A 469 -20.19 -20.64 -5.99
C LYS A 469 -20.52 -21.20 -4.60
N ALA A 470 -21.24 -22.32 -4.50
CA ALA A 470 -21.57 -22.95 -3.22
C ALA A 470 -20.32 -23.33 -2.39
N VAL A 471 -19.30 -23.93 -3.02
CA VAL A 471 -18.01 -24.25 -2.36
C VAL A 471 -17.34 -22.98 -1.82
N ARG A 472 -17.39 -21.87 -2.57
CA ARG A 472 -16.85 -20.59 -2.09
C ARG A 472 -17.62 -20.04 -0.90
N VAL A 473 -18.96 -20.12 -0.96
CA VAL A 473 -19.82 -19.74 0.17
C VAL A 473 -19.46 -20.57 1.41
N ALA A 474 -19.23 -21.87 1.25
CA ALA A 474 -18.81 -22.75 2.36
C ALA A 474 -17.42 -22.38 2.90
N LEU A 475 -16.44 -22.11 2.03
CA LEU A 475 -15.08 -21.75 2.43
C LEU A 475 -15.03 -20.43 3.20
N GLN A 476 -15.74 -19.41 2.72
CA GLN A 476 -15.55 -18.02 3.14
C GLN A 476 -16.73 -17.43 3.93
N GLY A 477 -17.89 -18.11 3.95
CA GLY A 477 -19.00 -17.85 4.89
C GLY A 477 -20.06 -16.82 4.49
N GLY A 478 -20.59 -16.88 3.27
CA GLY A 478 -21.74 -16.05 2.84
C GLY A 478 -21.89 -16.02 1.32
N GLU A 479 -23.01 -15.53 0.77
CA GLU A 479 -23.27 -15.52 -0.69
C GLU A 479 -22.22 -14.78 -1.52
N ASN A 480 -21.56 -13.78 -0.92
CA ASN A 480 -20.42 -13.04 -1.49
C ASN A 480 -19.06 -13.54 -0.98
N GLY A 481 -19.04 -14.67 -0.29
CA GLY A 481 -17.83 -15.28 0.25
C GLY A 481 -17.17 -14.49 1.38
N MET A 482 -17.95 -13.87 2.28
CA MET A 482 -17.35 -13.05 3.35
C MET A 482 -18.19 -13.01 4.63
N TRP A 483 -17.69 -13.67 5.69
CA TRP A 483 -17.96 -13.27 7.08
C TRP A 483 -17.55 -11.81 7.37
N THR A 484 -16.77 -11.19 6.48
CA THR A 484 -16.06 -9.93 6.71
C THR A 484 -16.78 -8.66 6.26
N ILE A 485 -17.80 -8.76 5.41
CA ILE A 485 -18.52 -7.58 4.89
C ILE A 485 -20.04 -7.69 5.01
N ASN A 486 -20.59 -8.90 5.11
CA ASN A 486 -22.04 -9.08 5.25
C ASN A 486 -22.47 -9.23 6.72
N VAL A 487 -22.21 -8.21 7.54
CA VAL A 487 -23.19 -7.84 8.56
C VAL A 487 -24.29 -7.06 7.82
N GLU A 488 -25.10 -7.84 7.12
CA GLU A 488 -26.45 -7.56 6.63
C GLU A 488 -26.63 -6.49 5.54
N GLN A 489 -26.88 -6.97 4.31
CA GLN A 489 -27.68 -6.28 3.30
C GLN A 489 -29.14 -6.18 3.77
N ASN A 490 -29.38 -5.40 4.82
CA ASN A 490 -30.71 -4.92 5.17
C ASN A 490 -30.78 -3.44 4.74
N PRO A 491 -31.62 -3.07 3.74
CA PRO A 491 -31.58 -1.75 3.10
C PRO A 491 -31.97 -0.56 3.99
N VAL A 492 -32.25 -0.79 5.27
CA VAL A 492 -32.63 0.24 6.25
C VAL A 492 -31.41 0.84 6.99
N TRP A 493 -30.21 0.27 6.84
CA TRP A 493 -29.06 0.62 7.68
C TRP A 493 -27.82 1.00 6.85
N SER A 494 -27.76 2.24 6.39
CA SER A 494 -26.59 2.81 5.70
C SER A 494 -25.54 3.36 6.69
N ASP A 495 -24.30 2.92 6.46
CA ASP A 495 -23.01 3.63 6.43
C ASP A 495 -22.44 4.25 7.72
N SER A 496 -23.24 4.70 8.70
CA SER A 496 -22.72 5.20 9.99
C SER A 496 -22.86 4.19 11.13
N SER A 497 -23.88 3.33 11.09
CA SER A 497 -24.14 2.34 12.14
C SER A 497 -23.25 1.10 12.05
N SER A 498 -22.65 0.82 10.88
CA SER A 498 -21.78 -0.34 10.67
C SER A 498 -20.45 -0.25 11.46
N MET A 499 -19.93 0.97 11.69
CA MET A 499 -18.76 1.19 12.54
C MET A 499 -19.08 1.12 14.04
N GLN A 500 -20.23 1.66 14.47
CA GLN A 500 -20.67 1.55 15.87
C GLN A 500 -21.03 0.09 16.23
N LEU A 501 -21.62 -0.66 15.31
CA LEU A 501 -21.87 -2.09 15.51
C LEU A 501 -20.59 -2.92 15.46
N ARG A 502 -19.55 -2.58 14.69
CA ARG A 502 -18.23 -3.23 14.82
C ARG A 502 -17.67 -3.11 16.24
N ALA A 503 -17.86 -1.96 16.89
CA ALA A 503 -17.45 -1.74 18.28
C ALA A 503 -18.32 -2.49 19.31
N VAL A 504 -19.61 -2.69 19.02
CA VAL A 504 -20.54 -3.50 19.84
C VAL A 504 -20.30 -5.02 19.64
N PHE A 505 -20.08 -5.48 18.42
CA PHE A 505 -19.77 -6.88 18.07
C PHE A 505 -18.44 -7.37 18.66
N THR A 506 -17.45 -6.50 18.85
CA THR A 506 -16.23 -6.84 19.60
C THR A 506 -16.44 -6.98 21.11
N LYS A 507 -17.59 -6.53 21.65
CA LYS A 507 -17.86 -6.48 23.10
C LYS A 507 -18.97 -7.42 23.58
N SER A 508 -19.89 -7.85 22.72
CA SER A 508 -20.97 -8.77 23.09
C SER A 508 -21.04 -9.94 22.12
N ASP A 509 -20.86 -11.16 22.63
CA ASP A 509 -21.12 -12.42 21.93
C ASP A 509 -22.63 -12.63 21.76
N PRO A 510 -23.21 -12.47 20.56
CA PRO A 510 -24.63 -12.72 20.34
C PRO A 510 -24.89 -14.16 19.84
N PHE A 511 -23.86 -14.99 19.67
CA PHE A 511 -23.96 -16.31 19.03
C PHE A 511 -23.67 -17.45 20.00
N GLY A 512 -24.21 -17.34 21.22
CA GLY A 512 -24.25 -18.43 22.18
C GLY A 512 -24.72 -19.73 21.50
N ALA A 513 -23.86 -20.75 21.61
CA ALA A 513 -23.95 -22.21 21.45
C ALA A 513 -25.11 -22.95 20.74
N ALA A 514 -26.21 -22.33 20.29
CA ALA A 514 -27.47 -23.05 20.02
C ALA A 514 -28.02 -22.98 18.59
N HIS A 515 -27.42 -22.24 17.65
CA HIS A 515 -27.97 -22.16 16.28
C HIS A 515 -27.17 -22.96 15.26
N ILE A 516 -27.73 -24.12 14.89
CA ILE A 516 -27.39 -24.88 13.69
C ILE A 516 -27.73 -24.01 12.47
N ASN A 517 -26.82 -24.00 11.51
CA ASN A 517 -26.84 -23.21 10.28
C ASN A 517 -28.17 -23.40 9.51
N THR A 518 -29.02 -22.38 9.45
CA THR A 518 -30.36 -22.43 8.83
C THR A 518 -30.36 -22.40 7.29
N ASN A 519 -29.19 -22.53 6.65
CA ASN A 519 -29.06 -22.68 5.20
C ASN A 519 -28.82 -24.13 4.74
N ALA A 520 -28.88 -25.12 5.65
CA ALA A 520 -29.02 -26.51 5.25
C ALA A 520 -30.46 -26.75 4.79
N VAL A 521 -30.64 -26.96 3.48
CA VAL A 521 -31.92 -27.36 2.89
C VAL A 521 -32.42 -28.61 3.62
N SER A 522 -33.60 -28.51 4.24
CA SER A 522 -34.34 -29.66 4.76
C SER A 522 -34.68 -30.58 3.59
N VAL A 523 -33.98 -31.70 3.47
CA VAL A 523 -34.40 -32.80 2.61
C VAL A 523 -35.53 -33.53 3.35
N HIS A 524 -36.72 -33.55 2.75
CA HIS A 524 -37.83 -34.39 3.17
C HIS A 524 -37.55 -35.86 2.93
#